data_AF-A0A2V6J118-F1
#
_entry.id   AF-A0A2V6J118-F1
#
_cell.length_a   1.000
_cell.length_b   1.000
_cell.length_c   1.000
_cell.angle_alpha   90.00
_cell.angle_beta   90.00
_cell.angle_gamma   90.00
#
_symmetry.space_group_name_H-M   'P 1'
#
loop_
_entity.id
_entity.type
_entity.pdbx_description
1 polymer ?
#
loop_
_entity_poly.entity_id
_entity_poly.type
_entity_poly.pdbx_seq_one_letter_code
_entity_poly.pdbx_strand_id
1 'polypeptide(L)'
;MQKTTGRNAVLIFVAPREQKYAVVGDVGVHEKCGKEFWKKLVIDMREHFKKQDFNRAIILAVSEVGKLLAAHFPRTGDTINELPDEIVQE
;
A
#
# COMPACT_ATOMS: atom_id res chain seq x y z
N MET A 1 10.11 0.73 8.98
CA MET A 1 9.58 -0.55 8.45
C MET A 1 9.88 -1.77 9.30
N GLN A 2 11.04 -1.91 9.97
CA GLN A 2 11.36 -3.10 10.78
C GLN A 2 10.59 -3.29 12.11
N LYS A 3 9.49 -2.57 12.35
CA LYS A 3 8.82 -2.51 13.68
C LYS A 3 7.50 -3.28 13.80
N THR A 4 6.97 -3.87 12.73
CA THR A 4 5.73 -4.65 12.83
C THR A 4 6.03 -6.13 13.08
N THR A 5 5.35 -6.71 14.07
CA THR A 5 5.57 -8.10 14.51
C THR A 5 5.26 -9.10 13.39
N GLY A 6 4.38 -8.72 12.45
CA GLY A 6 3.95 -9.54 11.31
C GLY A 6 4.60 -9.22 9.95
N ARG A 7 5.54 -8.27 9.86
CA ARG A 7 6.13 -7.79 8.58
C ARG A 7 5.09 -7.58 7.48
N ASN A 8 3.99 -6.96 7.86
CA ASN A 8 2.79 -6.74 7.05
C ASN A 8 2.63 -5.26 6.62
N ALA A 9 3.71 -4.47 6.72
CA ALA A 9 3.67 -3.05 6.38
C ALA A 9 3.68 -2.84 4.86
N VAL A 10 2.99 -1.79 4.40
CA VAL A 10 3.02 -1.34 3.01
C VAL A 10 3.24 0.16 2.97
N LEU A 11 4.22 0.60 2.18
CA LEU A 11 4.47 2.01 1.91
C LEU A 11 4.01 2.35 0.52
N ILE A 12 3.14 3.35 0.43
CA ILE A 12 2.73 3.97 -0.82
C ILE A 12 3.45 5.32 -0.88
N PHE A 13 4.43 5.43 -1.78
CA PHE A 13 5.15 6.66 -2.05
C PHE A 13 4.60 7.31 -3.31
N VAL A 14 4.30 8.61 -3.24
CA VAL A 14 3.80 9.39 -4.37
C VAL A 14 4.55 10.70 -4.45
N ALA A 15 5.16 10.97 -5.60
CA ALA A 15 5.84 12.22 -5.94
C ALA A 15 5.17 12.85 -7.17
N PRO A 16 4.11 13.66 -7.00
CA PRO A 16 3.32 14.22 -8.10
C PRO A 16 4.16 15.12 -9.02
N ARG A 17 5.11 15.88 -8.44
CA ARG A 17 6.00 16.79 -9.19
C ARG A 17 6.90 16.07 -10.18
N GLU A 18 7.33 14.86 -9.84
CA GLU A 18 8.18 14.03 -10.67
C GLU A 18 7.39 12.97 -11.47
N GLN A 19 6.07 12.92 -11.31
CA GLN A 19 5.20 11.87 -11.84
C GLN A 19 5.67 10.45 -11.46
N LYS A 20 6.29 10.33 -10.29
CA LYS A 20 6.81 9.07 -9.75
C LYS A 20 5.89 8.56 -8.66
N TYR A 21 5.76 7.24 -8.59
CA TYR A 21 5.06 6.56 -7.51
C TYR A 21 5.70 5.19 -7.31
N ALA A 22 5.67 4.70 -6.07
CA ALA A 22 6.16 3.39 -5.70
C ALA A 22 5.25 2.78 -4.65
N VAL A 23 5.02 1.48 -4.75
CA VAL A 23 4.33 0.73 -3.70
C VAL A 23 5.27 -0.38 -3.24
N VAL A 24 5.64 -0.33 -1.96
CA VAL A 24 6.63 -1.21 -1.35
C VAL A 24 5.97 -1.94 -0.20
N GLY A 25 5.68 -3.22 -0.41
CA GLY A 25 5.27 -4.13 0.65
C GLY A 25 6.48 -4.73 1.36
N ASP A 26 6.35 -4.93 2.67
CA ASP A 26 7.30 -5.69 3.46
C ASP A 26 7.27 -7.19 3.08
N VAL A 27 8.28 -7.94 3.50
CA VAL A 27 8.55 -9.32 3.05
C VAL A 27 7.35 -10.24 3.28
N GLY A 28 6.65 -10.11 4.42
CA GLY A 28 5.48 -10.93 4.72
C GLY A 28 4.30 -10.68 3.79
N VAL A 29 4.10 -9.43 3.34
CA VAL A 29 3.09 -9.11 2.32
C VAL A 29 3.54 -9.60 0.95
N HIS A 30 4.83 -9.41 0.61
CA HIS A 30 5.36 -9.80 -0.70
C HIS A 30 5.29 -11.32 -0.92
N GLU A 31 5.63 -12.12 0.08
CA GLU A 31 5.58 -13.58 0.02
C GLU A 31 4.14 -14.12 -0.13
N LYS A 32 3.16 -13.49 0.53
CA LYS A 32 1.76 -13.98 0.49
C LYS A 32 0.95 -13.48 -0.70
N CYS A 33 1.19 -12.26 -1.16
CA CYS A 33 0.31 -11.58 -2.13
C CYS A 33 0.75 -11.77 -3.58
N GLY A 34 1.99 -12.21 -3.80
CA GLY A 34 2.54 -12.46 -5.13
C GLY A 34 2.77 -11.18 -5.95
N LYS A 35 3.59 -11.31 -7.00
CA LYS A 35 3.97 -10.19 -7.88
C LYS A 35 2.82 -9.69 -8.77
N GLU A 36 1.80 -10.51 -8.98
CA GLU A 36 0.67 -10.20 -9.88
C GLU A 36 -0.24 -9.11 -9.30
N PHE A 37 -0.52 -9.17 -8.00
CA PHE A 37 -1.29 -8.15 -7.30
C PHE A 37 -0.63 -6.76 -7.42
N TRP A 38 0.67 -6.67 -7.13
CA TRP A 38 1.41 -5.41 -7.23
C TRP A 38 1.43 -4.84 -8.65
N LYS A 39 1.56 -5.71 -9.66
CA LYS A 39 1.48 -5.29 -11.07
C LYS A 39 0.11 -4.71 -11.39
N LYS A 40 -0.96 -5.38 -10.98
CA LYS A 40 -2.33 -4.90 -11.19
C LYS A 40 -2.57 -3.57 -10.51
N LEU A 41 -2.17 -3.44 -9.24
CA LEU A 41 -2.27 -2.21 -8.47
C LEU A 41 -1.56 -1.03 -9.17
N VAL A 42 -0.33 -1.26 -9.64
CA VAL A 42 0.46 -0.24 -10.35
C VAL A 42 -0.17 0.15 -11.70
N ILE A 43 -0.82 -0.78 -12.39
CA ILE A 43 -1.56 -0.51 -13.63
C ILE A 43 -2.80 0.34 -13.34
N ASP A 44 -3.59 -0.04 -12.34
CA ASP A 44 -4.80 0.70 -11.96
C ASP A 44 -4.46 2.12 -11.49
N MET A 45 -3.42 2.27 -10.66
CA MET A 45 -2.90 3.58 -10.25
C MET A 45 -2.43 4.39 -11.46
N ARG A 46 -1.76 3.77 -12.45
CA ARG A 46 -1.27 4.47 -13.65
C ARG A 46 -2.40 5.14 -14.42
N GLU A 47 -3.57 4.51 -14.53
CA GLU A 47 -4.71 5.09 -15.24
C GLU A 47 -5.21 6.37 -14.58
N HIS A 48 -5.21 6.42 -13.25
CA HIS A 48 -5.57 7.60 -12.48
C HIS A 48 -4.48 8.68 -12.52
N PHE A 49 -3.21 8.29 -12.44
CA PHE A 49 -2.06 9.20 -12.58
C PHE A 49 -2.04 9.91 -13.93
N LYS A 50 -2.36 9.20 -15.03
CA LYS A 50 -2.48 9.81 -16.37
C LYS A 50 -3.54 10.89 -16.45
N LYS A 51 -4.59 10.81 -15.62
CA LYS A 51 -5.69 11.78 -15.53
C LYS A 51 -5.41 12.91 -14.53
N GLN A 52 -4.19 12.96 -13.95
CA GLN A 52 -3.82 13.85 -12.85
C GLN A 52 -4.70 13.69 -11.60
N ASP A 53 -5.40 12.55 -11.48
CA ASP A 53 -6.28 12.24 -10.35
C ASP A 53 -5.52 11.42 -9.28
N PHE A 54 -4.52 12.06 -8.67
CA PHE A 54 -3.63 11.44 -7.69
C PHE A 54 -4.37 11.00 -6.42
N ASN A 55 -5.35 11.78 -5.98
CA ASN A 55 -6.17 11.46 -4.81
C ASN A 55 -6.87 10.12 -5.01
N ARG A 56 -7.48 9.91 -6.17
CA ARG A 56 -8.19 8.67 -6.46
C ARG A 56 -7.26 7.49 -6.61
N ALA A 57 -6.06 7.70 -7.18
CA ALA A 57 -5.02 6.68 -7.22
C ALA A 57 -4.61 6.21 -5.82
N ILE A 58 -4.44 7.14 -4.87
CA ILE A 58 -4.05 6.82 -3.49
C ILE A 58 -5.20 6.10 -2.76
N ILE A 59 -6.43 6.59 -2.87
CA ILE A 59 -7.60 5.96 -2.25
C ILE A 59 -7.77 4.53 -2.75
N LEU A 60 -7.63 4.32 -4.07
CA LEU A 60 -7.70 2.99 -4.67
C LEU A 60 -6.58 2.10 -4.15
N ALA A 61 -5.34 2.62 -4.10
CA ALA A 61 -4.20 1.87 -3.61
C ALA A 61 -4.38 1.41 -2.15
N VAL A 62 -4.78 2.32 -1.27
CA VAL A 62 -5.04 2.01 0.15
C VAL A 62 -6.19 1.01 0.28
N SER A 63 -7.26 1.16 -0.50
CA SER A 63 -8.40 0.23 -0.45
C SER A 63 -8.03 -1.19 -0.88
N GLU A 64 -7.33 -1.33 -2.01
CA GLU A 64 -6.93 -2.63 -2.53
C GLU A 64 -5.90 -3.30 -1.62
N VAL A 65 -4.91 -2.55 -1.13
CA VAL A 65 -3.94 -3.04 -0.13
C VAL A 65 -4.64 -3.44 1.16
N GLY A 66 -5.63 -2.68 1.62
CA GLY A 66 -6.42 -3.00 2.81
C GLY A 66 -7.19 -4.32 2.67
N LYS A 67 -7.83 -4.56 1.51
CA LYS A 67 -8.53 -5.84 1.23
C LYS A 67 -7.56 -7.02 1.20
N LEU A 68 -6.41 -6.84 0.56
CA LEU A 68 -5.37 -7.84 0.46
C LEU A 68 -4.82 -8.21 1.86
N LEU A 69 -4.50 -7.20 2.66
CA LEU A 69 -4.05 -7.39 4.03
C LEU A 69 -5.13 -8.09 4.87
N ALA A 70 -6.39 -7.70 4.75
CA ALA A 70 -7.49 -8.34 5.47
C ALA A 70 -7.66 -9.82 5.10
N ALA A 71 -7.42 -10.19 3.82
CA ALA A 71 -7.51 -11.56 3.36
C ALA A 71 -6.35 -12.45 3.86
N HIS A 72 -5.13 -11.92 3.89
CA HIS A 72 -3.92 -12.70 4.23
C HIS A 72 -3.46 -12.57 5.69
N PHE A 73 -3.87 -11.50 6.35
CA PHE A 73 -3.60 -11.15 7.74
C PHE A 73 -4.92 -10.71 8.40
N PRO A 74 -5.88 -11.64 8.58
CA PRO A 74 -7.13 -11.32 9.24
C PRO A 74 -6.84 -10.77 10.64
N ARG A 75 -7.55 -9.69 11.02
CA ARG A 75 -7.44 -9.10 12.36
C ARG A 75 -7.81 -10.13 13.42
N THR A 76 -6.85 -10.58 14.22
CA THR A 76 -7.07 -11.43 15.38
C THR A 76 -6.99 -10.58 16.65
N GLY A 77 -8.13 -10.35 17.32
CA GLY A 77 -8.18 -9.74 18.67
C GLY A 77 -7.63 -8.31 18.77
N ASP A 78 -7.12 -7.94 19.96
CA ASP A 78 -6.49 -6.66 20.35
C ASP A 78 -5.37 -6.23 19.39
N THR A 79 -5.76 -5.78 18.21
CA THR A 79 -4.84 -5.31 17.19
C THR A 79 -4.49 -3.87 17.53
N ILE A 80 -3.33 -3.70 18.15
CA ILE A 80 -2.78 -2.38 18.48
C ILE A 80 -2.35 -1.72 17.16
N ASN A 81 -2.61 -0.42 17.01
CA ASN A 81 -2.11 0.31 15.85
C ASN A 81 -0.58 0.42 15.94
N GLU A 82 0.14 -0.43 15.20
CA GLU A 82 1.61 -0.50 15.24
C GLU A 82 2.28 0.64 14.45
N LEU A 83 1.55 1.34 13.58
CA LEU A 83 2.05 2.45 12.76
C LEU A 83 1.07 3.64 12.82
N PRO A 84 1.55 4.87 13.03
CA PRO A 84 0.66 6.03 12.99
C PRO A 84 0.08 6.22 11.58
N ASP A 85 -1.20 6.55 11.51
CA ASP A 85 -1.93 6.83 10.25
C ASP A 85 -1.59 8.22 9.66
N GLU A 86 -0.48 8.82 10.07
CA GLU A 86 -0.05 10.15 9.64
C GLU A 86 0.60 10.11 8.26
N ILE A 87 0.27 11.10 7.42
CA ILE A 87 0.94 11.30 6.14
C ILE A 87 2.29 11.97 6.41
N VAL A 88 3.37 11.25 6.16
CA VAL A 88 4.73 11.81 6.24
C VAL A 88 5.00 12.58 4.94
N GLN A 89 5.38 13.86 5.07
CA GLN A 89 5.75 14.73 3.97
C GLN A 89 7.20 15.17 4.15
N GLU A 90 8.08 14.77 3.22
CA GLU A 90 9.48 15.20 3.11
C GLU A 90 9.73 15.81 1.73
#